data_AF-A0A524H6I1-F1
#
_entry.id   AF-A0A524H6I1-F1
#
_cell.length_a   1.000
_cell.length_b   1.000
_cell.length_c   1.000
_cell.angle_alpha   90.00
_cell.angle_beta   90.00
_cell.angle_gamma   90.00
#
_symmetry.space_group_name_H-M   'P 1'
#
loop_
_entity.id
_entity.type
_entity.pdbx_description
1 polymer ?
#
loop_
_entity_poly.entity_id
_entity_poly.type
_entity_poly.pdbx_seq_one_letter_code
_entity_poly.pdbx_strand_id
1 'polypeptide(L)'
;QIVKYMSGLYERLKMHRVYFSAYQRGLGDSSIAGEQVEPESKADILMREHRLYQVDFLLRKYAFTESDIIFENDGNLSLATDPKHAWAIRHPDFFPININKASKFSLLRVPGLGPVTIKRILQQRKQSRIWSIQDVGKAGVRLEKAKKYLTF
;
A
#
# COMPACT_ATOMS: atom_id res chain seq x y z
N GLN A 1 -6.16 15.20 2.10
CA GLN A 1 -5.27 16.29 1.61
C GLN A 1 -3.81 15.87 1.48
N ILE A 2 -3.20 15.24 2.49
CA ILE A 2 -1.77 14.84 2.46
C ILE A 2 -1.40 13.99 1.24
N VAL A 3 -2.18 12.94 0.95
CA VAL A 3 -1.93 12.03 -0.18
C VAL A 3 -1.98 12.77 -1.54
N LYS A 4 -2.92 13.71 -1.70
CA LYS A 4 -3.02 14.58 -2.89
C LYS A 4 -1.75 15.38 -3.13
N TYR A 5 -1.25 16.05 -2.10
CA TYR A 5 0.00 16.81 -2.20
C TYR A 5 1.19 15.90 -2.47
N MET A 6 1.27 14.76 -1.79
CA MET A 6 2.31 13.75 -2.03
C MET A 6 2.32 13.24 -3.48
N SER A 7 1.17 12.90 -4.07
CA SER A 7 1.08 12.53 -5.50
C SER A 7 1.59 13.67 -6.39
N GLY A 8 1.20 14.92 -6.09
CA GLY A 8 1.69 16.10 -6.80
C GLY A 8 3.22 16.29 -6.72
N LEU A 9 3.84 16.02 -5.58
CA LEU A 9 5.30 16.08 -5.43
C LEU A 9 6.02 15.06 -6.32
N TYR A 10 5.44 13.87 -6.49
CA TYR A 10 6.01 12.83 -7.36
C TYR A 10 5.74 13.06 -8.84
N GLU A 11 4.52 13.45 -9.19
CA GLU A 11 4.11 13.57 -10.59
C GLU A 11 4.62 14.87 -11.23
N ARG A 12 4.56 16.00 -10.51
CA ARG A 12 4.94 17.32 -11.04
C ARG A 12 6.37 17.69 -10.71
N LEU A 13 6.79 17.52 -9.45
CA LEU A 13 8.12 17.94 -8.99
C LEU A 13 9.18 16.83 -9.08
N LYS A 14 8.80 15.62 -9.51
CA LYS A 14 9.69 14.47 -9.69
C LYS A 14 10.55 14.13 -8.47
N MET A 15 10.02 14.38 -7.27
CA MET A 15 10.71 14.05 -6.02
C MET A 15 11.00 12.55 -5.93
N HIS A 16 12.11 12.18 -5.29
CA HIS A 16 12.45 10.77 -5.12
C HIS A 16 11.77 10.12 -3.90
N ARG A 17 11.54 10.92 -2.84
CA ARG A 17 10.98 10.47 -1.57
C ARG A 17 10.41 11.64 -0.77
N VAL A 18 9.34 11.36 -0.03
CA VAL A 18 8.73 12.23 0.98
C VAL A 18 8.90 11.57 2.34
N TYR A 19 9.13 12.39 3.36
CA TYR A 19 9.25 11.95 4.75
C TYR A 19 8.10 12.52 5.57
N PHE A 20 7.59 11.70 6.49
CA PHE A 20 6.54 12.05 7.41
C PHE A 20 7.08 11.97 8.83
N SER A 21 6.60 12.88 9.68
CA SER A 21 6.79 12.84 11.12
C SER A 21 5.45 13.20 11.73
N ALA A 22 5.02 12.42 12.71
CA ALA A 22 3.93 12.81 13.59
C ALA A 22 4.24 14.13 14.29
N TYR A 23 3.21 14.94 14.50
CA TYR A 23 3.31 16.18 15.27
C TYR A 23 3.56 15.86 16.75
N GLN A 24 4.51 16.57 17.35
CA GLN A 24 4.84 16.45 18.77
C GLN A 24 4.33 17.68 19.51
N ARG A 25 3.39 17.46 20.44
CA ARG A 25 2.76 18.51 21.24
C ARG A 25 3.64 19.00 22.38
N GLY A 26 3.29 20.16 22.92
CA GLY A 26 3.87 20.73 24.15
C GLY A 26 5.09 21.62 23.93
N LEU A 27 5.50 21.81 22.69
CA LEU A 27 6.59 22.71 22.30
C LEU A 27 6.09 23.88 21.43
N GLY A 28 4.81 23.83 20.99
CA GLY A 28 4.20 24.84 20.14
C GLY A 28 3.37 25.88 20.89
N ASP A 29 3.00 26.93 20.17
CA ASP A 29 2.00 27.91 20.62
C ASP A 29 0.63 27.22 20.76
N SER A 30 -0.10 27.50 21.84
CA SER A 30 -1.41 26.89 22.14
C SER A 30 -2.50 27.24 21.12
N SER A 31 -2.29 28.25 20.28
CA SER A 31 -3.17 28.58 19.15
C SER A 31 -3.01 27.64 17.95
N ILE A 32 -1.96 26.82 17.89
CA ILE A 32 -1.75 25.87 16.81
C ILE A 32 -2.81 24.77 16.89
N ALA A 33 -3.49 24.49 15.77
CA ALA A 33 -4.56 23.49 15.73
C ALA A 33 -4.13 22.12 16.31
N GLY A 34 -2.90 21.68 16.05
CA GLY A 34 -2.33 20.44 16.60
C GLY A 34 -2.19 20.41 18.13
N GLU A 35 -2.13 21.58 18.78
CA GLU A 35 -2.14 21.73 20.24
C GLU A 35 -3.56 21.74 20.83
N GLN A 36 -4.59 21.89 20.00
CA GLN A 36 -6.00 21.97 20.42
C GLN A 36 -6.78 20.67 20.20
N VAL A 37 -6.25 19.72 19.43
CA VAL A 37 -6.92 18.42 19.19
C VAL A 37 -6.90 17.56 20.46
N GLU A 38 -7.97 16.81 20.70
CA GLU A 38 -7.96 15.77 21.73
C GLU A 38 -6.80 14.79 21.49
N PRO A 39 -6.12 14.36 22.57
CA PRO A 39 -5.00 13.45 22.43
C PRO A 39 -5.49 12.08 21.97
N GLU A 40 -5.20 11.76 20.71
CA GLU A 40 -5.20 10.38 20.25
C GLU A 40 -4.15 9.57 20.99
N SER A 41 -4.32 8.24 21.00
CA SER A 41 -3.29 7.38 21.55
C SER A 41 -1.99 7.56 20.75
N LYS A 42 -0.84 7.53 21.44
CA LYS A 42 0.47 7.56 20.78
C LYS A 42 0.62 6.47 19.72
N ALA A 43 -0.04 5.33 19.92
CA ALA A 43 -0.06 4.22 18.97
C ALA A 43 -0.76 4.62 17.67
N ASP A 44 -1.92 5.29 17.73
CA ASP A 44 -2.67 5.71 16.55
C ASP A 44 -1.91 6.75 15.74
N ILE A 45 -1.30 7.71 16.42
CA ILE A 45 -0.47 8.74 15.79
C ILE A 45 0.68 8.11 14.97
N LEU A 46 1.43 7.18 15.58
CA LEU A 46 2.52 6.48 14.90
C LEU A 46 1.99 5.57 13.77
N MET A 47 0.82 4.96 13.97
CA MET A 47 0.18 4.15 12.93
C MET A 47 -0.23 4.99 11.72
N ARG A 48 -0.72 6.22 11.90
CA ARG A 48 -1.04 7.13 10.79
C ARG A 48 0.20 7.53 10.00
N GLU A 49 1.29 7.85 10.69
CA GLU A 49 2.58 8.09 10.04
C GLU A 49 3.02 6.87 9.21
N HIS A 50 2.94 5.68 9.81
CA HIS A 50 3.26 4.43 9.10
C HIS A 50 2.35 4.18 7.89
N ARG A 51 1.05 4.48 7.99
CA ARG A 51 0.10 4.39 6.86
C ARG A 51 0.49 5.33 5.72
N LEU A 52 0.93 6.54 6.02
CA LEU A 52 1.44 7.47 5.00
C LEU A 52 2.68 6.91 4.29
N TYR A 53 3.62 6.29 5.02
CA TYR A 53 4.76 5.61 4.39
C TYR A 53 4.36 4.39 3.55
N GLN A 54 3.31 3.67 3.94
CA GLN A 54 2.78 2.57 3.12
C GLN A 54 2.17 3.11 1.82
N VAL A 55 1.38 4.19 1.88
CA VAL A 55 0.82 4.84 0.69
C VAL A 55 1.93 5.37 -0.22
N ASP A 56 2.92 6.08 0.33
CA ASP A 56 4.12 6.51 -0.39
C ASP A 56 4.77 5.38 -1.21
N PHE A 57 4.96 4.22 -0.57
CA PHE A 57 5.55 3.06 -1.23
C PHE A 57 4.67 2.53 -2.37
N LEU A 58 3.34 2.55 -2.21
CA LEU A 58 2.40 2.14 -3.25
C LEU A 58 2.47 3.07 -4.46
N LEU A 59 2.50 4.39 -4.25
CA LEU A 59 2.61 5.36 -5.34
C LEU A 59 3.92 5.16 -6.11
N ARG A 60 5.06 5.08 -5.40
CA ARG A 60 6.37 5.02 -6.06
C ARG A 60 6.71 3.67 -6.69
N LYS A 61 6.22 2.55 -6.12
CA LYS A 61 6.69 1.20 -6.50
C LYS A 61 5.60 0.28 -7.04
N TYR A 62 4.33 0.61 -6.83
CA TYR A 62 3.20 -0.25 -7.22
C TYR A 62 2.29 0.39 -8.27
N ALA A 63 2.64 1.57 -8.77
CA ALA A 63 1.84 2.33 -9.74
C ALA A 63 0.41 2.59 -9.25
N PHE A 64 0.25 2.76 -7.94
CA PHE A 64 -0.97 3.31 -7.38
C PHE A 64 -0.98 4.82 -7.66
N THR A 65 -2.18 5.34 -7.88
CA THR A 65 -2.46 6.77 -7.99
C THR A 65 -3.14 7.26 -6.72
N GLU A 66 -3.33 8.58 -6.58
CA GLU A 66 -4.15 9.13 -5.49
C GLU A 66 -5.54 8.48 -5.46
N SER A 67 -6.18 8.30 -6.61
CA SER A 67 -7.53 7.73 -6.74
C SER A 67 -7.64 6.27 -6.31
N ASP A 68 -6.51 5.56 -6.23
CA ASP A 68 -6.44 4.19 -5.73
C ASP A 68 -6.39 4.12 -4.19
N ILE A 69 -6.27 5.24 -3.49
CA ILE A 69 -6.14 5.23 -2.03
C ILE A 69 -7.51 5.31 -1.39
N ILE A 70 -7.84 4.29 -0.58
CA ILE A 70 -9.10 4.21 0.14
C ILE A 70 -8.98 4.97 1.46
N PHE A 71 -9.89 5.91 1.67
CA PHE A 71 -10.06 6.66 2.92
C PHE A 71 -11.35 6.22 3.61
N GLU A 72 -11.36 6.27 4.93
CA GLU A 72 -12.56 6.08 5.74
C GLU A 72 -13.45 7.34 5.69
N ASN A 73 -14.64 7.28 6.29
CA ASN A 73 -15.62 8.39 6.27
C ASN A 73 -15.10 9.68 6.94
N ASP A 74 -14.12 9.56 7.84
CA ASP A 74 -13.45 10.69 8.49
C ASP A 74 -12.32 11.31 7.64
N GLY A 75 -12.08 10.77 6.43
CA GLY A 75 -11.01 11.21 5.52
C GLY A 75 -9.62 10.67 5.87
N ASN A 76 -9.49 9.80 6.87
CA ASN A 76 -8.22 9.20 7.27
C ASN A 76 -8.01 7.83 6.61
N LEU A 77 -6.75 7.36 6.68
CA LEU A 77 -6.41 5.99 6.33
C LEU A 77 -6.78 5.05 7.49
N SER A 78 -7.28 3.86 7.16
CA SER A 78 -7.63 2.84 8.15
C SER A 78 -6.45 2.55 9.09
N LEU A 79 -6.67 2.60 10.40
CA LEU A 79 -5.67 2.20 11.39
C LEU A 79 -5.47 0.67 11.42
N ALA A 80 -6.53 -0.09 11.16
CA ALA A 80 -6.50 -1.55 11.19
C ALA A 80 -6.01 -2.18 9.88
N THR A 81 -6.42 -1.62 8.74
CA THR A 81 -6.20 -2.25 7.42
C THR A 81 -5.09 -1.57 6.64
N ASP A 82 -4.17 -2.36 6.06
CA ASP A 82 -3.12 -1.79 5.19
C ASP A 82 -3.71 -1.22 3.89
N PRO A 83 -3.20 -0.10 3.35
CA PRO A 83 -3.83 0.58 2.20
C PRO A 83 -3.97 -0.29 0.94
N LYS A 84 -3.02 -1.21 0.71
CA LYS A 84 -3.07 -2.12 -0.43
C LYS A 84 -4.19 -3.14 -0.26
N HIS A 85 -4.38 -3.63 0.96
CA HIS A 85 -5.47 -4.54 1.28
C HIS A 85 -6.82 -3.83 1.30
N ALA A 86 -6.89 -2.59 1.80
CA ALA A 86 -8.10 -1.78 1.74
C ALA A 86 -8.57 -1.61 0.29
N TRP A 87 -7.64 -1.31 -0.63
CA TRP A 87 -7.94 -1.27 -2.06
C TRP A 87 -8.48 -2.61 -2.57
N ALA A 88 -7.86 -3.73 -2.19
CA ALA A 88 -8.29 -5.05 -2.65
C ALA A 88 -9.67 -5.46 -2.12
N ILE A 89 -10.02 -5.09 -0.89
CA ILE A 89 -11.37 -5.29 -0.34
C ILE A 89 -12.40 -4.47 -1.12
N ARG A 90 -12.06 -3.24 -1.51
CA ARG A 90 -12.96 -2.34 -2.23
C ARG A 90 -13.14 -2.70 -3.71
N HIS A 91 -12.26 -3.53 -4.26
CA HIS A 91 -12.27 -3.97 -5.67
C HIS A 91 -12.28 -5.50 -5.78
N PRO A 92 -13.32 -6.20 -5.28
CA PRO A 92 -13.39 -7.65 -5.35
C PRO A 92 -13.42 -8.15 -6.80
N ASP A 93 -14.06 -7.40 -7.71
CA ASP A 93 -14.19 -7.74 -9.14
C ASP A 93 -12.86 -7.75 -9.89
N PHE A 94 -11.81 -7.14 -9.32
CA PHE A 94 -10.46 -7.22 -9.88
C PHE A 94 -9.84 -8.62 -9.71
N PHE A 95 -10.39 -9.43 -8.80
CA PHE A 95 -9.87 -10.73 -8.43
C PHE A 95 -10.86 -11.86 -8.79
N PRO A 96 -10.37 -13.09 -8.99
CA PRO A 96 -8.97 -13.49 -8.94
C PRO A 96 -8.22 -13.18 -10.24
N ILE A 97 -6.92 -12.93 -10.15
CA ILE A 97 -6.07 -12.73 -11.33
C ILE A 97 -5.27 -13.99 -11.66
N ASN A 98 -5.16 -14.32 -12.94
CA ASN A 98 -4.37 -15.47 -13.38
C ASN A 98 -2.86 -15.16 -13.28
N ILE A 99 -2.15 -15.87 -12.40
CA ILE A 99 -0.73 -15.66 -12.12
C ILE A 99 0.19 -16.08 -13.27
N ASN A 100 -0.28 -16.70 -14.35
CA ASN A 100 0.53 -16.99 -15.53
C ASN A 100 0.30 -15.95 -16.65
N LYS A 101 -0.85 -15.28 -16.68
CA LYS A 101 -1.23 -14.34 -17.75
C LYS A 101 -1.22 -12.87 -17.33
N ALA A 102 -1.51 -12.56 -16.06
CA ALA A 102 -1.70 -11.19 -15.58
C ALA A 102 -0.45 -10.31 -15.76
N SER A 103 -0.65 -9.03 -16.10
CA SER A 103 0.45 -8.07 -16.26
C SER A 103 1.21 -7.83 -14.95
N LYS A 104 2.43 -7.27 -15.03
CA LYS A 104 3.21 -6.84 -13.86
C LYS A 104 2.39 -5.93 -12.94
N PHE A 105 1.68 -4.96 -13.51
CA PHE A 105 0.88 -3.99 -12.76
C PHE A 105 -0.35 -4.63 -12.11
N SER A 106 -1.00 -5.57 -12.79
CA SER A 106 -2.11 -6.34 -12.20
C SER A 106 -1.63 -7.17 -11.01
N LEU A 107 -0.49 -7.84 -11.11
CA LEU A 107 0.11 -8.57 -9.99
C LEU A 107 0.48 -7.65 -8.82
N LEU A 108 0.93 -6.42 -9.12
CA LEU A 108 1.24 -5.43 -8.10
C LEU A 108 0.01 -5.04 -7.28
N ARG A 109 -1.22 -5.27 -7.74
CA ARG A 109 -2.43 -5.03 -6.95
C ARG A 109 -2.71 -6.11 -5.90
N VAL A 110 -2.17 -7.33 -6.04
CA VAL A 110 -2.44 -8.45 -5.13
C VAL A 110 -1.79 -8.23 -3.75
N PRO A 111 -2.57 -8.20 -2.65
CA PRO A 111 -2.02 -8.17 -1.30
C PRO A 111 -1.09 -9.36 -1.05
N GLY A 112 0.08 -9.11 -0.44
CA GLY A 112 1.09 -10.15 -0.19
C GLY A 112 2.15 -10.29 -1.28
N LEU A 113 1.89 -9.83 -2.51
CA LEU A 113 2.90 -9.77 -3.57
C LEU A 113 3.64 -8.43 -3.57
N GLY A 114 4.97 -8.49 -3.51
CA GLY A 114 5.85 -7.32 -3.67
C GLY A 114 6.63 -7.35 -4.99
N PRO A 115 7.34 -6.26 -5.36
CA PRO A 115 8.07 -6.15 -6.62
C PRO A 115 9.09 -7.27 -6.84
N VAL A 116 9.76 -7.72 -5.77
CA VAL A 116 10.72 -8.83 -5.82
C VAL A 116 10.03 -10.13 -6.18
N THR A 117 8.93 -10.48 -5.49
CA THR A 117 8.13 -11.67 -5.79
C THR A 117 7.58 -11.63 -7.20
N ILE A 118 7.08 -10.48 -7.64
CA ILE A 118 6.54 -10.30 -9.00
C ILE A 118 7.62 -10.47 -10.05
N LYS A 119 8.84 -9.95 -9.81
CA LYS A 119 9.98 -10.19 -10.71
C LYS A 119 10.26 -11.68 -10.86
N ARG A 120 10.21 -12.45 -9.76
CA ARG A 120 10.37 -13.92 -9.81
C ARG A 120 9.24 -14.60 -10.60
N ILE A 121 7.99 -14.25 -10.34
CA ILE A 121 6.82 -14.77 -11.09
C ILE A 121 7.03 -14.56 -12.59
N LEU A 122 7.38 -13.34 -13.01
CA LEU A 122 7.55 -13.00 -14.42
C LEU A 122 8.74 -13.74 -15.06
N GLN A 123 9.81 -14.00 -14.31
CA GLN A 123 10.94 -14.80 -14.79
C GLN A 123 10.56 -16.28 -14.92
N GLN A 124 9.86 -16.82 -13.92
CA GLN A 124 9.46 -18.22 -13.87
C GLN A 124 8.49 -18.59 -15.00
N ARG A 125 7.50 -17.73 -15.30
CA ARG A 125 6.58 -17.93 -16.43
C ARG A 125 7.26 -18.16 -17.78
N LYS A 126 8.49 -17.67 -17.96
CA LYS A 126 9.27 -17.86 -19.19
C LYS A 126 9.89 -19.25 -19.28
N GLN A 127 10.07 -19.92 -18.15
CA GLN A 127 10.74 -21.21 -18.03
C GLN A 127 9.72 -22.34 -17.86
N SER A 128 8.69 -22.12 -17.04
CA SER A 128 7.67 -23.11 -16.76
C SER A 128 6.35 -22.46 -16.31
N ARG A 129 5.26 -23.23 -16.41
CA ARG A 129 3.96 -22.84 -15.87
C ARG A 129 3.99 -22.92 -14.35
N ILE A 130 3.45 -21.91 -13.69
CA ILE A 130 3.25 -21.87 -12.23
C ILE A 130 1.90 -22.54 -11.93
N TRP A 131 1.92 -23.60 -11.12
CA TRP A 131 0.74 -24.39 -10.73
C TRP A 131 0.25 -24.05 -9.33
N SER A 132 1.14 -23.55 -8.47
CA SER A 132 0.82 -23.23 -7.09
C SER A 132 1.57 -22.00 -6.59
N ILE A 133 1.14 -21.44 -5.45
CA ILE A 133 1.84 -20.29 -4.85
C ILE A 133 3.22 -20.69 -4.33
N GLN A 134 3.40 -21.96 -3.96
CA GLN A 134 4.65 -22.53 -3.48
C GLN A 134 5.73 -22.55 -4.57
N ASP A 135 5.34 -22.60 -5.85
CA ASP A 135 6.27 -22.60 -6.97
C ASP A 135 7.05 -21.28 -7.07
N VAL A 136 6.49 -20.18 -6.54
CA VAL A 136 7.07 -18.83 -6.60
C VAL A 136 8.20 -18.63 -5.57
N GLY A 137 8.26 -19.47 -4.55
CA GLY A 137 9.28 -19.45 -3.50
C GLY A 137 8.76 -19.89 -2.14
N LYS A 138 9.59 -19.80 -1.09
CA LYS A 138 9.21 -20.18 0.29
C LYS A 138 7.92 -19.48 0.70
N ALA A 139 6.89 -20.27 0.98
CA ALA A 139 5.58 -19.81 1.40
C ALA A 139 5.63 -19.22 2.81
N GLY A 140 5.94 -17.92 2.90
CA GLY A 140 5.74 -17.15 4.13
C GLY A 140 4.30 -16.66 4.24
N VAL A 141 3.91 -16.17 5.43
CA VAL A 141 2.57 -15.64 5.74
C VAL A 141 2.04 -14.66 4.67
N ARG A 142 2.93 -13.81 4.12
CA ARG A 142 2.55 -12.85 3.06
C ARG A 142 2.20 -13.53 1.74
N LEU A 143 2.91 -14.59 1.36
CA LEU A 143 2.68 -15.32 0.12
C LEU A 143 1.36 -16.09 0.20
N GLU A 144 1.08 -16.72 1.35
CA GLU A 144 -0.18 -17.42 1.58
C GLU A 144 -1.39 -16.47 1.52
N LYS A 145 -1.26 -15.24 2.03
CA LYS A 145 -2.29 -14.20 1.90
C LYS A 145 -2.62 -13.87 0.43
N ALA A 146 -1.68 -14.05 -0.49
CA ALA A 146 -1.91 -13.79 -1.92
C ALA A 146 -2.75 -14.89 -2.59
N LYS A 147 -2.75 -16.11 -2.06
CA LYS A 147 -3.42 -17.28 -2.66
C LYS A 147 -4.90 -17.04 -2.95
N LYS A 148 -5.62 -16.34 -2.06
CA LYS A 148 -7.04 -16.04 -2.23
C LYS A 148 -7.37 -15.08 -3.37
N TYR A 149 -6.37 -14.40 -3.93
CA TYR A 149 -6.52 -13.41 -5.01
C TYR A 149 -6.05 -13.93 -6.37
N LEU A 150 -5.58 -15.19 -6.44
CA LEU A 150 -4.86 -15.73 -7.58
C LEU A 150 -5.54 -16.98 -8.13
N THR A 151 -5.49 -17.14 -9.45
CA THR A 151 -5.64 -18.43 -10.14
C THR A 151 -4.32 -18.80 -10.80
N PHE A 152 -4.11 -20.10 -11.04
CA PHE A 152 -2.87 -20.65 -11.58
C PHE A 152 -3.11 -21.13 -13.02
#